data_AF-A0A257LPQ7-F1
#
_entry.id   AF-A0A257LPQ7-F1
#
_cell.length_a   1.000
_cell.length_b   1.000
_cell.length_c   1.000
_cell.angle_alpha   90.00
_cell.angle_beta   90.00
_cell.angle_gamma   90.00
#
_symmetry.space_group_name_H-M   'P 1'
#
loop_
_entity.id
_entity.type
_entity.pdbx_description
1 polymer ?
#
loop_
_entity_poly.entity_id
_entity_poly.type
_entity_poly.pdbx_seq_one_letter_code
_entity_poly.pdbx_strand_id
1 'polypeptide(L)'
;MKNLQDATEKICELKGSLVALDALMAALLHELPQAQRVGLLRRFEGHTEVARTVMLHASISEHTLQAFERDVGRMALLISATPPVLALPGVGAGGTAATGN
;
A
#
# COMPACT_ATOMS: atom_id res chain seq x y z
N MET A 1 24.36 -30.81 -6.13
CA MET A 1 24.27 -29.44 -5.56
C MET A 1 23.37 -28.59 -6.46
N LYS A 2 22.05 -28.80 -6.37
CA LYS A 2 20.98 -28.12 -7.15
C LYS A 2 20.06 -27.30 -6.23
N ASN A 3 20.58 -26.85 -5.09
CA ASN A 3 19.74 -26.42 -3.97
C ASN A 3 19.88 -24.94 -3.63
N LEU A 4 21.07 -24.33 -3.80
CA LEU A 4 21.26 -22.90 -3.54
C LEU A 4 20.93 -22.02 -4.76
N GLN A 5 21.28 -22.47 -5.96
CA GLN A 5 20.96 -21.74 -7.19
C GLN A 5 19.45 -21.73 -7.43
N ASP A 6 18.81 -22.90 -7.41
CA ASP A 6 17.35 -23.03 -7.54
C ASP A 6 16.59 -22.23 -6.46
N ALA A 7 17.10 -22.19 -5.22
CA ALA A 7 16.53 -21.35 -4.17
C ALA A 7 16.67 -19.86 -4.50
N THR A 8 17.81 -19.45 -5.07
CA THR A 8 18.06 -18.06 -5.47
C THR A 8 17.12 -17.64 -6.59
N GLU A 9 16.91 -18.49 -7.60
CA GLU A 9 15.99 -18.23 -8.71
C GLU A 9 14.55 -18.05 -8.20
N LYS A 10 14.08 -18.96 -7.33
CA LYS A 10 12.75 -18.83 -6.69
C LYS A 10 12.62 -17.58 -5.82
N ILE A 11 13.68 -17.17 -5.12
CA ILE A 11 13.70 -15.91 -4.37
C ILE A 11 13.55 -14.73 -5.33
N CYS A 12 14.24 -14.73 -6.47
CA CYS A 12 14.12 -13.68 -7.48
C CYS A 12 12.70 -13.60 -8.08
N GLU A 13 12.08 -14.74 -8.41
CA GLU A 13 10.70 -14.82 -8.89
C GLU A 13 9.70 -14.28 -7.85
N LEU A 14 9.87 -14.68 -6.58
CA LEU A 14 9.03 -14.20 -5.49
C LEU A 14 9.17 -12.69 -5.29
N LYS A 15 10.39 -12.16 -5.33
CA LYS A 15 10.66 -10.71 -5.24
C LYS A 15 9.97 -9.96 -6.37
N GLY A 16 10.05 -10.45 -7.61
CA GLY A 16 9.36 -9.86 -8.75
C GLY A 16 7.84 -9.81 -8.55
N SER A 17 7.27 -10.90 -8.05
CA SER A 17 5.83 -11.00 -7.75
C SER A 17 5.40 -10.00 -6.67
N LEU A 18 6.20 -9.84 -5.60
CA LEU A 18 5.93 -8.88 -4.54
C LEU A 18 5.96 -7.43 -5.05
N VAL A 19 6.92 -7.09 -5.92
CA VAL A 19 6.99 -5.76 -6.54
C VAL A 19 5.78 -5.49 -7.44
N ALA A 20 5.33 -6.48 -8.21
CA ALA A 20 4.14 -6.35 -9.04
C ALA A 20 2.86 -6.12 -8.21
N LEU A 21 2.72 -6.83 -7.08
CA LEU A 21 1.61 -6.64 -6.15
C LEU A 21 1.65 -5.25 -5.49
N ASP A 22 2.83 -4.77 -5.09
CA ASP A 22 3.01 -3.44 -4.52
C ASP A 22 2.58 -2.34 -5.51
N ALA A 23 3.00 -2.44 -6.78
CA ALA A 23 2.61 -1.52 -7.83
C ALA A 23 1.08 -1.54 -8.08
N LEU A 24 0.46 -2.72 -8.09
CA LEU A 24 -0.99 -2.86 -8.24
C LEU A 24 -1.74 -2.23 -7.05
N MET A 25 -1.31 -2.49 -5.81
CA MET A 25 -1.93 -1.91 -4.62
C MET A 25 -1.82 -0.39 -4.61
N ALA A 26 -0.67 0.16 -5.00
CA ALA A 26 -0.49 1.60 -5.12
C ALA A 26 -1.45 2.23 -6.15
N ALA A 27 -1.61 1.59 -7.31
CA ALA A 27 -2.55 2.03 -8.34
C ALA A 27 -4.01 1.98 -7.85
N LEU A 28 -4.42 0.88 -7.20
CA LEU A 28 -5.76 0.76 -6.63
C LEU A 28 -6.04 1.81 -5.56
N LEU A 29 -5.05 2.10 -4.70
CA LEU A 29 -5.18 3.15 -3.69
C LEU A 29 -5.35 4.53 -4.33
N HIS A 30 -4.62 4.84 -5.42
CA HIS A 30 -4.76 6.11 -6.13
C HIS A 30 -6.19 6.36 -6.64
N GLU A 31 -6.86 5.32 -7.11
CA GLU A 31 -8.24 5.41 -7.61
C GLU A 31 -9.29 5.47 -6.48
N LEU A 32 -8.94 5.09 -5.25
CA LEU A 32 -9.85 5.07 -4.10
C LEU A 32 -10.04 6.47 -3.48
N PRO A 33 -11.29 6.97 -3.36
CA PRO A 33 -11.56 8.23 -2.67
C PRO A 33 -11.11 8.21 -1.22
N GLN A 34 -10.62 9.34 -0.72
CA GLN A 34 -10.08 9.46 0.64
C GLN A 34 -11.05 8.99 1.73
N ALA A 35 -12.35 9.26 1.57
CA ALA A 35 -13.40 8.80 2.51
C ALA A 35 -13.48 7.27 2.62
N GLN A 36 -13.20 6.54 1.53
CA GLN A 36 -13.21 5.08 1.50
C GLN A 36 -11.92 4.48 2.07
N ARG A 37 -10.79 5.22 2.03
CA ARG A 37 -9.52 4.78 2.59
C ARG A 37 -9.56 4.59 4.11
N VAL A 38 -10.37 5.36 4.84
CA VAL A 38 -10.59 5.17 6.28
C VAL A 38 -11.25 3.81 6.56
N GLY A 39 -12.28 3.46 5.77
CA GLY A 39 -12.94 2.16 5.86
C GLY A 39 -12.01 1.01 5.48
N LEU A 40 -11.15 1.21 4.47
CA LEU A 40 -10.13 0.25 4.06
C LEU A 40 -9.10 0.03 5.17
N LEU A 41 -8.59 1.08 5.82
CA LEU A 41 -7.61 0.96 6.90
C LEU A 41 -8.15 0.11 8.05
N ARG A 42 -9.38 0.39 8.52
CA ARG A 42 -10.00 -0.39 9.59
C ARG A 42 -10.17 -1.86 9.21
N ARG A 43 -10.58 -2.15 7.97
CA ARG A 43 -10.71 -3.53 7.48
C ARG A 43 -9.34 -4.19 7.42
N PHE A 44 -8.34 -3.49 6.88
CA PHE A 44 -6.97 -3.97 6.81
C PHE A 44 -6.44 -4.34 8.19
N GLU A 45 -6.59 -3.47 9.20
CA GLU A 45 -6.23 -3.76 10.60
C GLU A 45 -6.90 -5.04 11.12
N GLY A 46 -8.22 -5.19 10.91
CA GLY A 46 -8.95 -6.40 11.29
C GLY A 46 -8.43 -7.66 10.60
N HIS A 47 -8.14 -7.59 9.29
CA HIS A 47 -7.53 -8.71 8.56
C HIS A 47 -6.11 -9.02 9.05
N THR A 48 -5.31 -8.02 9.40
CA THR A 48 -3.98 -8.23 9.95
C THR A 48 -4.03 -8.89 11.31
N GLU A 49 -5.02 -8.60 12.14
CA GLU A 49 -5.19 -9.24 13.44
C GLU A 49 -5.56 -10.72 13.32
N VAL A 50 -6.44 -11.06 12.38
CA VAL A 50 -6.73 -12.46 12.04
C VAL A 50 -5.45 -13.16 11.57
N ALA A 51 -4.67 -12.51 10.71
CA ALA A 51 -3.41 -13.06 10.22
C ALA A 51 -2.40 -13.28 11.36
N ARG A 52 -2.23 -12.33 12.28
CA ARG A 52 -1.41 -12.49 13.49
C ARG A 52 -1.82 -13.72 14.29
N THR A 53 -3.13 -13.85 14.53
CA THR A 53 -3.67 -14.99 15.27
C THR A 53 -3.35 -16.31 14.58
N VAL A 54 -3.50 -16.40 13.26
CA VAL A 54 -3.13 -17.60 12.49
C VAL A 54 -1.63 -17.87 12.58
N MET A 55 -0.82 -16.83 12.43
CA MET A 55 0.65 -16.90 12.47
C MET A 55 1.18 -17.40 13.82
N LEU A 56 0.55 -17.03 14.95
CA LEU A 56 0.90 -17.54 16.28
C LEU A 56 0.72 -19.06 16.43
N HIS A 57 -0.13 -19.68 15.61
CA HIS A 57 -0.43 -21.11 15.66
C HIS A 57 0.21 -21.91 14.50
N ALA A 58 1.01 -21.25 13.66
CA ALA A 58 1.70 -21.87 12.54
C ALA A 58 3.19 -22.08 12.86
N SER A 59 3.80 -23.12 12.26
CA SER A 59 5.25 -23.31 12.32
C SER A 59 5.96 -22.33 11.38
N ILE A 60 5.95 -21.05 11.73
CA ILE A 60 6.56 -19.96 10.96
C ILE A 60 7.85 -19.48 11.63
N SER A 61 8.76 -18.95 10.82
CA SER A 61 10.00 -18.39 11.35
C SER A 61 9.75 -17.01 11.98
N GLU A 62 10.53 -16.68 13.00
CA GLU A 62 10.52 -15.35 13.63
C GLU A 62 10.79 -14.23 12.62
N HIS A 63 11.65 -14.48 11.63
CA HIS A 63 11.90 -13.54 10.53
C HIS A 63 10.65 -13.25 9.69
N THR A 64 9.77 -14.25 9.52
CA THR A 64 8.49 -14.08 8.81
C THR A 64 7.56 -13.17 9.60
N LEU A 65 7.50 -13.34 10.93
CA LEU A 65 6.67 -12.50 11.80
C LEU A 65 7.15 -11.04 11.80
N GLN A 66 8.45 -10.82 11.95
CA GLN A 66 9.03 -9.47 11.90
C GLN A 66 8.84 -8.80 10.55
N ALA A 67 8.98 -9.55 9.45
CA ALA A 67 8.72 -9.03 8.11
C ALA A 67 7.25 -8.64 7.94
N PHE A 68 6.33 -9.50 8.41
CA PHE A 68 4.90 -9.23 8.38
C PHE A 68 4.56 -7.93 9.14
N GLU A 69 5.01 -7.76 10.39
CA GLU A 69 4.69 -6.55 11.17
C GLU A 69 5.21 -5.26 10.53
N ARG A 70 6.45 -5.31 10.03
CA ARG A 70 7.05 -4.16 9.32
C ARG A 70 6.24 -3.80 8.08
N ASP A 71 5.84 -4.78 7.29
CA ASP A 71 5.16 -4.54 6.03
C ASP A 71 3.68 -4.15 6.27
N VAL A 72 3.03 -4.65 7.32
CA VAL A 72 1.73 -4.15 7.79
C VAL A 72 1.80 -2.66 8.14
N GLY A 73 2.81 -2.24 8.90
CA GLY A 73 3.03 -0.83 9.21
C GLY A 73 3.21 0.03 7.95
N ARG A 74 4.00 -0.45 6.98
CA ARG A 74 4.18 0.23 5.69
C ARG A 74 2.87 0.37 4.92
N MET A 75 2.07 -0.69 4.84
CA MET A 75 0.80 -0.69 4.12
C MET A 75 -0.23 0.24 4.79
N ALA A 76 -0.28 0.28 6.12
CA ALA A 76 -1.14 1.22 6.85
C ALA A 76 -0.77 2.69 6.53
N LEU A 77 0.53 3.00 6.41
CA LEU A 77 0.99 4.32 5.98
C LEU A 77 0.56 4.63 4.54
N LEU A 78 0.66 3.67 3.61
CA LEU A 78 0.21 3.86 2.22
C LEU A 78 -1.30 4.12 2.11
N ILE A 79 -2.11 3.42 2.92
CA ILE A 79 -3.58 3.60 2.93
C ILE A 79 -3.95 4.97 3.51
N SER A 80 -3.26 5.41 4.56
CA SER A 80 -3.53 6.67 5.25
C SER A 80 -2.90 7.90 4.58
N ALA A 81 -1.91 7.70 3.70
CA ALA A 81 -1.27 8.77 2.95
C ALA A 81 -2.29 9.48 2.07
N THR A 82 -2.51 10.76 2.32
CA THR A 82 -3.20 11.64 1.37
C THR A 82 -2.31 11.78 0.14
N PRO A 83 -2.78 11.47 -1.08
CA PRO A 83 -1.98 11.73 -2.27
C PRO A 83 -1.65 13.24 -2.29
N PRO A 84 -0.45 13.64 -2.73
CA PRO A 84 -0.20 15.05 -2.99
C PRO A 84 -1.26 15.49 -4.00
N VAL A 85 -2.12 16.43 -3.60
CA VAL A 85 -2.95 17.14 -4.56
C VAL A 85 -1.96 17.73 -5.54
N LEU A 86 -1.97 17.21 -6.77
CA LEU A 86 -1.40 17.92 -7.91
C LEU A 86 -2.12 19.27 -7.92
N ALA A 87 -1.52 20.25 -7.26
CA ALA A 87 -1.87 21.65 -7.39
C ALA A 87 -1.59 21.96 -8.86
N LEU A 88 -2.60 21.75 -9.71
CA LEU A 88 -2.58 22.22 -11.08
C LEU A 88 -2.41 23.74 -11.00
N PRO A 89 -1.26 24.31 -11.40
CA PRO A 89 -1.15 25.74 -11.52
C PRO A 89 -1.93 26.12 -12.77
N GLY A 90 -3.23 26.42 -12.65
CA GLY A 90 -4.01 26.71 -13.86
C GLY A 90 -5.51 26.97 -13.78
N VAL A 91 -6.22 26.76 -12.65
CA VAL A 91 -7.56 27.35 -12.53
C VAL A 91 -7.39 28.82 -12.20
N GLY A 92 -7.25 29.60 -13.27
CA GLY A 92 -7.17 31.04 -13.22
C GLY A 92 -8.39 31.62 -12.51
N ALA A 93 -8.15 32.27 -11.39
CA ALA A 93 -8.98 33.37 -10.91
C ALA A 93 -8.84 34.54 -11.92
N GLY A 94 -9.45 34.38 -13.10
CA GLY A 94 -9.51 35.37 -14.16
C GLY A 94 -10.96 35.80 -14.35
N GLY A 95 -11.33 36.89 -13.69
CA GLY A 95 -12.67 37.49 -13.78
C GLY A 95 -12.69 38.82 -13.02
N THR A 96 -11.75 39.71 -13.38
CA THR A 96 -11.69 41.09 -12.89
C THR A 96 -12.89 41.91 -13.34
N ALA A 97 -13.21 42.89 -12.50
CA ALA A 97 -14.29 43.86 -12.53
C ALA A 97 -14.44 44.72 -13.82
N ALA A 98 -15.54 45.50 -13.80
CA ALA A 98 -15.92 46.66 -14.62
C ALA A 98 -16.85 46.31 -15.82
N THR A 99 -17.99 46.94 -16.13
CA THR A 99 -18.61 48.25 -15.82
C THR A 99 -20.09 48.17 -16.20
N GLY A 100 -21.00 48.91 -15.54
CA GLY A 100 -22.36 49.11 -16.04
C GLY A 100 -23.15 50.14 -15.23
N ASN A 101 -23.33 51.31 -15.84
CA ASN A 101 -23.98 52.54 -15.39
C ASN A 101 -25.39 52.38 -14.78
#